data_AF-A0AA97DRP8-F1
#
_entry.id   AF-A0AA97DRP8-F1
#
_cell.length_a   1.000
_cell.length_b   1.000
_cell.length_c   1.000
_cell.angle_alpha   90.00
_cell.angle_beta   90.00
_cell.angle_gamma   90.00
#
_symmetry.space_group_name_H-M   'P 1'
#
loop_
_entity.id
_entity.type
_entity.pdbx_description
1 polymer ?
#
loop_
_entity_poly.entity_id
_entity_poly.type
_entity_poly.pdbx_seq_one_letter_code
_entity_poly.pdbx_strand_id
1 'polypeptide(L)'
;MRFQGLEIRPFSQVTALRPVRIDRLRVEVRRTLFGEIEYDLVGTMGGGGEGFPVCRPFERLEDVWPEKDKLEAAIQAARWDDTYGPKERNSDLPASAGPV
;
A
#
# COMPACT_ATOMS: atom_id res chain seq x y z
N MET A 1 4.42 16.53 -4.44
CA MET A 1 4.17 15.15 -4.93
C MET A 1 2.98 14.59 -4.18
N ARG A 2 1.95 14.11 -4.88
CA ARG A 2 0.84 13.36 -4.24
C ARG A 2 1.32 11.94 -3.94
N PHE A 3 0.88 11.39 -2.82
CA PHE A 3 1.23 10.02 -2.42
C PHE A 3 0.52 9.03 -3.34
N GLN A 4 1.27 8.06 -3.86
CA GLN A 4 0.76 7.01 -4.74
C GLN A 4 1.04 5.63 -4.12
N GLY A 5 0.09 5.14 -3.32
CA GLY A 5 0.21 3.87 -2.61
C GLY A 5 -1.01 3.61 -1.74
N LEU A 6 -0.87 2.72 -0.76
CA LEU A 6 -1.93 2.39 0.18
C LEU A 6 -1.66 2.99 1.55
N GLU A 7 -2.72 3.53 2.16
CA GLU A 7 -2.73 3.79 3.59
C GLU A 7 -3.27 2.54 4.30
N ILE A 8 -2.44 1.92 5.12
CA ILE A 8 -2.77 0.69 5.85
C ILE A 8 -2.62 0.92 7.34
N ARG A 9 -3.33 0.12 8.15
CA ARG A 9 -2.98 -0.03 9.56
C ARG A 9 -2.06 -1.24 9.70
N PRO A 10 -0.81 -1.08 10.17
CA PRO A 10 0.09 -2.21 10.33
C PRO A 10 -0.50 -3.28 11.25
N PHE A 11 -0.22 -4.53 10.93
CA PHE A 11 -0.62 -5.65 11.75
C PHE A 11 0.16 -5.66 13.08
N SER A 12 -0.57 -5.77 14.19
CA SER A 12 0.01 -5.99 15.51
C SER A 12 -0.96 -6.82 16.32
N GLN A 13 -0.45 -7.82 17.02
CA GLN A 13 -1.24 -8.66 17.92
C GLN A 13 -1.51 -7.98 19.27
N VAL A 14 -0.73 -6.95 19.62
CA VAL A 14 -0.68 -6.38 20.97
C VAL A 14 -1.38 -5.03 21.04
N THR A 15 -1.25 -4.20 19.99
CA THR A 15 -1.73 -2.81 20.02
C THR A 15 -2.31 -2.38 18.69
N ALA A 16 -3.21 -1.41 18.69
CA ALA A 16 -3.63 -0.76 17.46
C ALA A 16 -2.58 0.27 17.04
N LEU A 17 -1.89 0.01 15.93
CA LEU A 17 -0.90 0.91 15.39
C LEU A 17 -1.54 2.06 14.60
N ARG A 18 -0.83 3.18 14.50
CA ARG A 18 -1.27 4.31 13.66
C ARG A 18 -1.24 3.91 12.18
N PRO A 19 -2.14 4.44 11.34
CA PRO A 19 -2.07 4.24 9.90
C PRO A 19 -0.72 4.72 9.34
N VAL A 20 -0.19 3.96 8.38
CA VAL A 20 1.04 4.25 7.66
C VAL A 20 0.80 4.14 6.16
N ARG A 21 1.69 4.75 5.40
CA ARG A 21 1.63 4.77 3.94
C ARG A 21 2.69 3.85 3.36
N ILE A 22 2.31 2.99 2.44
CA ILE A 22 3.19 2.04 1.75
C ILE A 22 2.99 2.14 0.24
N ASP A 23 4.06 1.97 -0.54
CA ASP A 23 4.03 1.98 -2.00
C ASP A 23 4.69 0.73 -2.62
N ARG A 24 5.26 -0.14 -1.80
CA ARG A 24 5.92 -1.39 -2.19
C ARG A 24 5.67 -2.48 -1.16
N LEU A 25 5.75 -3.72 -1.63
CA LEU A 25 5.58 -4.92 -0.83
C LEU A 25 6.77 -5.86 -1.04
N ARG A 26 7.17 -6.56 0.01
CA ARG A 26 8.13 -7.65 -0.04
C ARG A 26 7.69 -8.78 0.88
N VAL A 27 8.13 -9.99 0.55
CA VAL A 27 7.98 -11.16 1.41
C VAL A 27 9.28 -11.35 2.18
N GLU A 28 9.18 -11.41 3.50
CA GLU A 28 10.28 -11.77 4.38
C GLU A 28 10.06 -13.18 4.92
N VAL A 29 11.13 -13.96 4.99
CA VAL A 29 11.10 -15.31 5.57
C VAL A 29 11.79 -15.25 6.91
N ARG A 30 11.10 -15.67 7.96
CA ARG A 30 11.63 -15.67 9.32
C ARG A 30 11.53 -17.07 9.90
N ARG A 31 12.60 -17.50 10.57
CA ARG A 31 12.57 -18.71 11.39
C ARG A 31 12.31 -18.33 12.85
N THR A 32 11.29 -18.92 13.46
CA THR A 32 10.96 -18.69 14.88
C THR A 32 12.03 -19.31 15.78
N LEU A 33 12.09 -18.90 17.05
CA LEU A 33 12.98 -19.53 18.04
C LEU A 33 12.65 -21.01 18.27
N PHE A 34 11.42 -21.42 17.96
CA PHE A 34 10.97 -22.82 18.03
C PHE A 34 11.26 -23.61 16.74
N GLY A 35 11.86 -22.96 15.75
CA GLY A 35 12.33 -23.59 14.52
C GLY A 35 11.31 -23.61 13.38
N GLU A 36 10.10 -23.07 13.58
CA GLU A 36 9.07 -22.92 12.55
C GLU A 36 9.49 -21.86 11.52
N ILE A 37 8.98 -21.97 10.30
CA ILE A 37 9.18 -20.98 9.25
C ILE A 37 7.89 -20.21 9.07
N GLU A 38 7.98 -18.89 9.21
CA GLU A 38 6.90 -17.96 8.96
C GLU A 38 7.25 -17.06 7.79
N TYR A 39 6.23 -16.64 7.05
CA TYR A 39 6.34 -15.75 5.92
C TYR A 39 5.59 -14.45 6.22
N ASP A 40 6.33 -13.36 6.30
CA ASP A 40 5.84 -12.04 6.65
C ASP A 40 5.66 -11.20 5.38
N LEU A 41 4.46 -10.65 5.18
CA LEU A 41 4.23 -9.67 4.11
C LEU A 41 4.48 -8.26 4.65
N VAL A 42 5.53 -7.61 4.14
CA VAL A 42 6.04 -6.34 4.64
C VAL A 42 5.84 -5.25 3.61
N GLY A 43 5.17 -4.17 4.02
CA GLY A 43 4.99 -2.96 3.23
C GLY A 43 6.04 -1.90 3.57
N THR A 44 6.55 -1.21 2.56
CA THR A 44 7.53 -0.12 2.73
C THR A 44 7.10 1.10 1.93
N MET A 45 7.62 2.27 2.31
CA MET A 45 7.52 3.49 1.51
C MET A 45 8.89 3.82 0.88
N GLY A 46 8.94 3.93 -0.45
CA GLY A 46 10.14 4.29 -1.20
C GLY A 46 11.21 3.19 -1.28
N GLY A 47 12.47 3.59 -1.52
CA GLY A 47 13.59 2.69 -1.84
C GLY A 47 14.28 1.99 -0.66
N GLY A 48 13.94 2.35 0.58
CA GLY A 48 14.61 1.81 1.77
C GLY A 48 13.96 2.25 3.09
N GLY A 49 12.66 2.56 3.07
CA GLY A 49 11.94 2.99 4.26
C GLY A 49 11.74 1.88 5.28
N GLU A 50 11.21 2.27 6.43
CA GLU A 50 10.78 1.36 7.49
C GLU A 50 9.76 0.33 6.95
N GLY A 51 9.94 -0.93 7.35
CA GLY A 51 9.08 -2.04 6.96
C GLY A 51 7.95 -2.24 7.97
N PHE A 52 6.72 -2.26 7.49
CA PHE A 52 5.53 -2.45 8.31
C PHE A 52 4.84 -3.77 7.94
N PRO A 53 4.52 -4.64 8.92
CA PRO A 53 3.76 -5.85 8.66
C PRO A 53 2.35 -5.48 8.18
N VAL A 54 1.94 -6.01 7.04
CA VAL A 54 0.64 -5.66 6.43
C VAL A 54 -0.48 -6.54 6.96
N CYS A 55 -0.18 -7.80 7.24
CA CYS A 55 -1.12 -8.80 7.73
C CYS A 55 -0.42 -9.76 8.70
N ARG A 56 -1.17 -10.75 9.17
CA ARG A 56 -0.62 -11.82 10.01
C ARG A 56 0.42 -12.63 9.23
N PRO A 57 1.50 -13.12 9.86
CA PRO A 57 2.42 -14.06 9.23
C PRO A 57 1.69 -15.31 8.73
N PHE A 58 2.18 -15.88 7.63
CA PHE A 58 1.70 -17.13 7.04
C PHE A 58 2.63 -18.29 7.41
N GLU A 59 2.09 -19.50 7.51
CA GLU A 59 2.85 -20.73 7.78
C GLU A 59 3.36 -21.41 6.49
N ARG A 60 2.78 -21.06 5.35
CA ARG A 60 3.03 -21.67 4.03
C ARG A 60 3.32 -20.58 3.01
N LEU A 61 4.34 -20.80 2.18
CA LEU A 61 4.79 -19.82 1.20
C LEU A 61 3.73 -19.58 0.11
N GLU A 62 3.04 -20.62 -0.32
CA GLU A 62 2.04 -20.52 -1.38
C GLU A 62 0.84 -19.65 -1.01
N ASP A 63 0.56 -19.48 0.28
CA ASP A 63 -0.57 -18.69 0.78
C ASP A 63 -0.25 -17.18 0.79
N VAL A 64 1.04 -16.81 0.72
CA VAL A 64 1.51 -15.42 0.72
C VAL A 64 1.26 -14.72 -0.61
N TRP A 65 1.48 -15.44 -1.72
CA TRP A 65 1.45 -14.85 -3.06
C TRP A 65 0.08 -14.26 -3.43
N PRO A 66 -1.06 -14.95 -3.19
CA PRO A 66 -2.38 -14.38 -3.49
C PRO A 66 -2.66 -13.07 -2.74
N GLU A 67 -2.26 -12.98 -1.46
CA GLU A 67 -2.48 -11.76 -0.68
C GLU A 67 -1.54 -10.63 -1.14
N LYS A 68 -0.29 -10.97 -1.48
CA LYS A 68 0.64 -10.02 -2.09
C LYS A 68 0.08 -9.46 -3.40
N ASP A 69 -0.37 -10.31 -4.32
CA ASP A 69 -0.86 -9.89 -5.63
C ASP A 69 -2.09 -8.96 -5.51
N LYS A 70 -3.00 -9.28 -4.60
CA LYS A 70 -4.17 -8.44 -4.28
C LYS A 70 -3.75 -7.05 -3.80
N LEU A 71 -2.77 -6.96 -2.90
CA LEU A 71 -2.31 -5.68 -2.37
C LEU A 71 -1.47 -4.90 -3.38
N GLU A 72 -0.66 -5.57 -4.21
CA GLU A 72 0.05 -4.95 -5.33
C GLU A 72 -0.92 -4.37 -6.36
N ALA A 73 -2.00 -5.10 -6.69
CA ALA A 73 -3.05 -4.59 -7.55
C ALA A 73 -3.71 -3.34 -6.97
N ALA A 74 -3.96 -3.30 -5.65
CA ALA A 74 -4.51 -2.13 -4.98
C ALA A 74 -3.55 -0.93 -4.97
N ILE A 75 -2.24 -1.15 -4.75
CA ILE A 75 -1.21 -0.10 -4.91
C ILE A 75 -1.20 0.43 -6.35
N GLN A 76 -1.27 -0.47 -7.33
CA GLN A 76 -1.24 -0.09 -8.75
C GLN A 76 -2.51 0.68 -9.18
N ALA A 77 -3.68 0.30 -8.67
CA ALA A 77 -4.92 1.04 -8.86
C ALA A 77 -4.81 2.45 -8.28
N ALA A 78 -4.29 2.60 -7.05
CA ALA A 78 -4.08 3.91 -6.44
C ALA A 78 -3.13 4.81 -7.25
N ARG A 79 -2.09 4.22 -7.88
CA ARG A 79 -1.21 4.95 -8.82
C ARG A 79 -1.94 5.39 -10.08
N TRP A 80 -2.80 4.52 -10.63
CA TRP A 80 -3.57 4.82 -11.83
C TRP A 80 -4.57 5.95 -11.58
N ASP A 81 -5.30 5.91 -10.47
CA ASP A 81 -6.27 6.94 -10.09
C ASP A 81 -5.63 8.32 -9.91
N ASP A 82 -4.41 8.42 -9.35
CA ASP A 82 -3.71 9.70 -9.26
C ASP A 82 -3.22 10.21 -10.64
N THR A 83 -2.88 9.28 -11.55
CA THR A 83 -2.34 9.62 -12.88
C THR A 83 -3.44 9.99 -13.89
N TYR A 84 -4.56 9.27 -13.87
CA TYR A 84 -5.63 9.32 -14.88
C TYR A 84 -7.01 9.65 -14.31
N GLY A 85 -7.15 9.83 -12.99
CA GLY A 85 -8.39 10.28 -12.38
C GLY A 85 -8.79 11.66 -12.87
N PRO A 86 -10.09 12.02 -12.76
CA PRO A 86 -10.57 13.33 -13.17
C PRO A 86 -9.81 14.41 -12.38
N LYS A 87 -8.92 15.13 -13.07
CA LYS A 87 -8.31 16.34 -12.52
C LYS A 87 -9.45 17.32 -12.29
N GLU A 88 -9.69 17.70 -11.03
CA GLU A 88 -10.65 18.75 -10.69
C GLU A 88 -10.47 19.91 -11.67
N ARG A 89 -11.55 20.27 -12.37
CA ARG A 89 -11.57 21.48 -13.19
C ARG A 89 -11.33 22.64 -12.26
N ASN A 90 -10.11 23.18 -12.29
CA ASN A 90 -9.77 24.39 -11.57
C ASN A 90 -10.78 25.48 -11.95
N SER A 91 -11.55 25.98 -10.99
CA SER A 91 -12.65 26.94 -11.18
C SER A 91 -12.16 28.38 -11.42
N ASP A 92 -10.97 28.53 -12.00
CA ASP A 92 -10.34 29.82 -12.31
C ASP A 92 -10.40 30.18 -13.80
N LEU A 93 -11.17 29.45 -14.61
CA LEU A 93 -11.47 29.88 -15.98
C LEU A 93 -12.56 30.95 -15.91
N PRO A 94 -12.28 32.22 -16.27
CA PRO A 94 -13.30 33.26 -16.29
C PRO A 94 -14.42 32.82 -17.24
N ALA A 95 -15.67 33.00 -16.79
CA ALA A 95 -16.85 32.69 -17.59
C ALA A 95 -16.72 33.40 -18.95
N SER A 96 -16.66 32.63 -20.03
CA SER A 96 -16.69 33.15 -21.38
C SER A 96 -17.94 34.01 -21.54
N ALA A 97 -17.76 35.32 -21.73
CA ALA A 97 -18.83 36.23 -22.07
C ALA A 97 -19.51 35.72 -23.35
N GLY A 98 -20.79 35.37 -23.25
CA GLY A 98 -21.60 34.94 -24.39
C GLY A 98 -21.72 36.08 -25.42
N PRO A 99 -21.96 35.75 -26.70
CA PRO A 99 -22.02 36.75 -27.76
C PRO A 99 -23.26 37.64 -27.59
N VAL A 100 -23.05 38.95 -27.78
CA VAL A 100 -24.07 40.01 -27.86
C VAL A 100 -24.89 39.93 -29.14
#